data_AF-A0AAV3SI86-F1
#
_entry.id   AF-A0AAV3SI86-F1
#
_cell.length_a   1.000
_cell.length_b   1.000
_cell.length_c   1.000
_cell.angle_alpha   90.00
_cell.angle_beta   90.00
_cell.angle_gamma   90.00
#
_symmetry.space_group_name_H-M   'P 1'
#
loop_
_entity.id
_entity.type
_entity.pdbx_description
1 polymer ?
#
loop_
_entity_poly.entity_id
_entity_poly.type
_entity_poly.pdbx_seq_one_letter_code
_entity_poly.pdbx_strand_id
1 'polypeptide(L)'
;MPPLVPWMTGADGYILRLLDRTGVAMPPKAIALNLRAEYGASAPSEKHVGRRLREELSTHGLVHQPFQDEARAYYAITNLGERYLHDSDAEPAEFVAGMDDTTE
;
A
#
# COMPACT_ATOMS: atom_id res chain seq x y z
N MET A 1 -13.80 -8.55 0.42
CA MET A 1 -13.28 -7.58 1.40
C MET A 1 -11.90 -8.06 1.76
N PRO A 2 -10.88 -7.19 1.80
CA PRO A 2 -9.52 -7.64 2.08
C PRO A 2 -9.42 -8.36 3.43
N PRO A 3 -8.53 -9.36 3.56
CA PRO A 3 -8.35 -10.06 4.83
C PRO A 3 -7.87 -9.11 5.93
N LEU A 4 -8.20 -9.46 7.18
CA LEU A 4 -7.75 -8.70 8.34
C LEU A 4 -6.30 -9.06 8.67
N VAL A 5 -5.38 -8.17 8.31
CA VAL A 5 -3.94 -8.34 8.54
C VAL A 5 -3.51 -7.49 9.75
N PRO A 6 -2.90 -8.07 10.81
CA PRO A 6 -2.68 -7.37 12.09
C PRO A 6 -1.88 -6.05 12.03
N TRP A 7 -0.92 -5.94 11.11
CA TRP A 7 -0.09 -4.73 10.96
C TRP A 7 -0.75 -3.63 10.12
N MET A 8 -1.83 -3.96 9.40
CA MET A 8 -2.52 -3.04 8.51
C MET A 8 -3.49 -2.13 9.28
N THR A 9 -3.64 -0.93 8.75
CA THR A 9 -4.52 0.12 9.22
C THR A 9 -5.50 0.50 8.11
N GLY A 10 -6.59 1.21 8.46
CA GLY A 10 -7.53 1.71 7.44
C GLY A 10 -6.88 2.59 6.38
N ALA A 11 -5.79 3.30 6.74
CA ALA A 11 -5.04 4.13 5.81
C ALA A 11 -4.41 3.33 4.65
N ASP A 12 -3.93 2.11 4.94
CA ASP A 12 -3.30 1.25 3.94
C ASP A 12 -4.30 0.83 2.86
N GLY A 13 -5.51 0.48 3.28
CA GLY A 13 -6.60 0.16 2.35
C GLY A 13 -6.94 1.36 1.44
N TYR A 14 -6.97 2.59 1.97
CA TYR A 14 -7.20 3.78 1.14
C TYR A 14 -6.08 4.02 0.13
N ILE A 15 -4.82 3.87 0.57
CA ILE A 15 -3.65 4.03 -0.31
C ILE A 15 -3.66 3.00 -1.44
N LEU A 16 -3.84 1.71 -1.10
CA LEU A 16 -3.84 0.62 -2.08
C LEU A 16 -4.98 0.77 -3.07
N ARG A 17 -6.22 1.05 -2.61
CA ARG A 17 -7.37 1.29 -3.50
C ARG A 17 -7.15 2.47 -4.44
N LEU A 18 -6.49 3.53 -3.98
CA LEU A 18 -6.20 4.67 -4.85
C LEU A 18 -5.20 4.28 -5.95
N LEU A 19 -4.11 3.59 -5.59
CA LEU A 19 -3.08 3.17 -6.55
C LEU A 19 -3.62 2.15 -7.57
N ASP A 20 -4.41 1.19 -7.10
CA ASP A 20 -5.12 0.21 -7.93
C ASP A 20 -6.07 0.90 -8.93
N ARG A 21 -6.95 1.77 -8.42
CA ARG A 21 -7.93 2.49 -9.25
C ARG A 21 -7.28 3.37 -10.31
N THR A 22 -6.16 4.01 -10.01
CA THR A 22 -5.51 4.92 -10.97
C THR A 22 -4.58 4.19 -11.93
N GLY A 23 -4.01 3.06 -11.53
CA GLY A 23 -3.05 2.30 -12.33
C GLY A 23 -1.76 3.06 -12.66
N VAL A 24 -1.47 4.15 -11.94
CA VAL A 24 -0.29 5.00 -12.18
C VAL A 24 0.53 5.17 -10.90
N ALA A 25 1.85 5.22 -11.06
CA ALA A 25 2.74 5.48 -9.95
C ALA A 25 2.60 6.94 -9.47
N MET A 26 2.58 7.16 -8.16
CA MET A 26 2.36 8.48 -7.58
C MET A 26 3.29 8.78 -6.40
N PRO A 27 3.66 10.06 -6.19
CA PRO A 27 4.38 10.45 -5.00
C PRO A 27 3.46 10.57 -3.78
N PRO A 28 3.98 10.42 -2.54
CA PRO A 28 3.18 10.49 -1.30
C PRO A 28 2.28 11.73 -1.20
N LYS A 29 2.76 12.89 -1.66
CA LYS A 29 1.98 14.12 -1.69
C LYS A 29 0.75 14.04 -2.59
N ALA A 30 0.90 13.49 -3.79
CA ALA A 30 -0.22 13.32 -4.70
C ALA A 30 -1.25 12.34 -4.14
N ILE A 31 -0.79 11.24 -3.55
CA ILE A 31 -1.65 10.25 -2.88
C ILE A 31 -2.43 10.93 -1.75
N ALA A 32 -1.77 11.64 -0.84
CA ALA A 32 -2.41 12.31 0.29
C ALA A 32 -3.43 13.38 -0.14
N LEU A 33 -3.14 14.16 -1.19
CA LEU A 33 -4.08 15.15 -1.71
C LEU A 33 -5.33 14.51 -2.32
N ASN A 34 -5.17 13.42 -3.07
CA ASN A 34 -6.32 12.68 -3.62
C ASN A 34 -7.16 12.03 -2.51
N LEU A 35 -6.52 11.42 -1.51
CA LEU A 35 -7.22 10.88 -0.34
C LEU A 35 -7.97 11.97 0.44
N ARG A 36 -7.37 13.15 0.60
CA ARG A 36 -8.04 14.31 1.22
C ARG A 36 -9.24 14.80 0.41
N ALA A 37 -9.14 14.78 -0.92
CA ALA A 37 -10.26 15.15 -1.79
C ALA A 37 -11.44 14.16 -1.65
N GLU A 38 -11.14 12.87 -1.47
CA GLU A 38 -12.16 11.82 -1.35
C GLU A 38 -12.75 11.69 0.05
N TYR A 39 -11.91 11.75 1.10
CA TYR A 39 -12.31 11.45 2.49
C TYR A 39 -12.28 12.66 3.43
N GLY A 40 -11.93 13.86 2.93
CA GLY A 40 -11.93 15.09 3.72
C GLY A 40 -11.04 15.01 4.97
N ALA A 41 -11.62 15.33 6.13
CA ALA A 41 -10.91 15.32 7.42
C ALA A 41 -10.53 13.91 7.91
N SER A 42 -11.14 12.85 7.35
CA SER A 42 -10.83 11.46 7.69
C SER A 42 -9.63 10.90 6.91
N ALA A 43 -9.09 11.66 5.96
CA ALA A 43 -7.94 11.24 5.17
C ALA A 43 -6.64 11.23 6.01
N PRO A 44 -5.73 10.26 5.79
CA PRO A 44 -4.42 10.26 6.43
C PRO A 44 -3.58 11.48 5.98
N SER A 45 -2.74 11.99 6.87
CA SER A 45 -1.82 13.09 6.53
C SER A 45 -0.74 12.62 5.55
N GLU A 46 -0.16 13.56 4.80
CA GLU A 46 0.96 13.28 3.87
C GLU A 46 2.13 12.57 4.57
N LYS A 47 2.49 13.00 5.79
CA LYS A 47 3.53 12.36 6.59
C LYS A 47 3.18 10.90 6.91
N HIS A 48 1.92 10.63 7.26
CA HIS A 48 1.47 9.27 7.55
C HIS A 48 1.51 8.40 6.29
N VAL A 49 0.98 8.90 5.16
CA VAL A 49 1.01 8.22 3.85
C VAL A 49 2.45 7.87 3.46
N GLY A 50 3.35 8.85 3.51
CA GLY A 50 4.77 8.63 3.15
C GLY A 50 5.47 7.60 4.03
N ARG A 51 5.15 7.57 5.34
CA ARG A 51 5.66 6.56 6.26
C ARG A 51 5.16 5.16 5.89
N ARG A 52 3.84 4.99 5.71
CA ARG A 52 3.25 3.68 5.36
C ARG A 52 3.76 3.16 4.02
N LEU A 53 3.93 4.03 3.02
CA LEU A 53 4.50 3.64 1.73
C LEU A 53 5.93 3.13 1.84
N ARG A 54 6.80 3.89 2.52
CA ARG A 54 8.24 3.59 2.59
C ARG A 54 8.55 2.37 3.45
N GLU A 55 7.88 2.26 4.59
CA GLU A 55 8.15 1.23 5.57
C GLU A 55 7.23 0.05 5.25
N GLU A 56 5.98 0.14 5.66
CA GLU A 56 5.13 -1.01 5.90
C GLU A 56 4.66 -1.66 4.59
N LEU A 57 4.04 -0.89 3.70
CA LEU A 57 3.54 -1.39 2.42
C LEU A 57 4.67 -1.91 1.52
N SER A 58 5.86 -1.28 1.57
CA SER A 58 7.02 -1.74 0.80
C SER A 58 7.65 -2.98 1.43
N THR A 59 7.83 -3.01 2.75
CA THR A 59 8.36 -4.18 3.49
C THR A 59 7.50 -5.42 3.24
N HIS A 60 6.17 -5.24 3.22
CA HIS A 60 5.22 -6.31 2.96
C HIS A 60 4.95 -6.55 1.46
N GLY A 61 5.67 -5.89 0.55
CA GLY A 61 5.63 -6.15 -0.88
C GLY A 61 4.32 -5.75 -1.58
N LEU A 62 3.47 -4.93 -0.97
CA LEU A 62 2.18 -4.49 -1.54
C LEU A 62 2.33 -3.31 -2.51
N VAL A 63 3.43 -2.57 -2.40
CA VAL A 63 3.80 -1.48 -3.31
C VAL A 63 5.26 -1.58 -3.70
N HIS A 64 5.62 -0.96 -4.82
CA HIS A 64 7.02 -0.85 -5.25
C HIS A 64 7.29 0.53 -5.86
N GLN A 65 8.57 0.85 -6.08
CA GLN A 65 9.01 2.11 -6.70
C GLN A 65 9.51 1.84 -8.13
N PRO A 66 8.68 2.04 -9.18
CA PRO A 66 9.07 1.69 -10.55
C PRO A 66 10.16 2.60 -11.15
N PHE A 67 10.39 3.80 -10.58
CA PHE A 67 11.26 4.83 -11.16
C PHE A 67 12.43 5.19 -10.24
N GLN A 68 13.11 4.22 -9.62
CA GLN A 68 14.17 4.50 -8.63
C GLN A 68 15.35 5.32 -9.17
N ASP A 69 15.61 5.25 -10.48
CA ASP A 69 16.72 5.97 -11.12
C ASP A 69 16.35 7.42 -11.51
N GLU A 70 15.06 7.73 -11.63
CA GLU A 70 14.56 9.02 -12.14
C GLU A 70 13.76 9.80 -11.08
N ALA A 71 12.92 9.10 -10.32
CA ALA A 71 11.97 9.66 -9.38
C ALA A 71 11.69 8.70 -8.21
N ARG A 72 12.67 8.59 -7.30
CA ARG A 72 12.70 7.69 -6.11
C ARG A 72 11.49 7.72 -5.18
N ALA A 73 10.61 8.71 -5.31
CA ALA A 73 9.45 8.87 -4.44
C ALA A 73 8.14 8.42 -5.06
N TYR A 74 8.15 7.78 -6.25
CA TYR A 74 6.91 7.31 -6.90
C TYR A 74 6.63 5.87 -6.53
N TYR A 75 5.39 5.58 -6.15
CA TYR A 75 4.94 4.26 -5.73
C TYR A 75 3.81 3.77 -6.63
N ALA A 76 3.86 2.49 -7.00
CA ALA A 76 2.79 1.77 -7.68
C ALA A 76 2.39 0.53 -6.86
N ILE A 77 1.15 0.05 -7.06
CA ILE A 77 0.69 -1.20 -6.47
C ILE A 77 1.40 -2.39 -7.13
N THR A 78 1.68 -3.45 -6.38
CA THR A 78 2.21 -4.71 -6.92
C THR A 78 1.07 -5.70 -7.19
N ASN A 79 1.36 -6.80 -7.89
CA ASN A 79 0.41 -7.92 -8.02
C ASN A 79 -0.04 -8.47 -6.66
N LEU A 80 0.84 -8.45 -5.63
CA LEU A 80 0.48 -8.86 -4.28
C LEU A 80 -0.50 -7.87 -3.63
N GLY A 81 -0.27 -6.57 -3.83
CA GLY A 81 -1.21 -5.52 -3.42
C GLY A 81 -2.57 -5.63 -4.11
N GLU A 82 -2.60 -5.99 -5.39
CA GLU A 82 -3.84 -6.25 -6.14
C GLU A 82 -4.57 -7.48 -5.60
N ARG A 83 -3.87 -8.59 -5.34
CA ARG A 83 -4.47 -9.78 -4.69
C ARG A 83 -5.08 -9.43 -3.34
N TYR A 84 -4.37 -8.66 -2.50
CA TYR A 84 -4.93 -8.20 -1.22
C TYR A 84 -6.30 -7.52 -1.37
N LEU A 85 -6.49 -6.74 -2.44
CA LEU A 85 -7.74 -6.00 -2.67
C LEU A 85 -8.86 -6.86 -3.26
N HIS A 86 -8.51 -7.75 -4.19
CA HIS A 86 -9.48 -8.34 -5.11
C HIS A 86 -9.70 -9.85 -4.92
N ASP A 87 -8.75 -10.56 -4.31
CA ASP A 87 -8.83 -12.00 -4.09
C ASP A 87 -9.63 -12.30 -2.81
N SER A 88 -10.81 -12.92 -2.97
CA SER A 88 -11.68 -13.28 -1.84
C SER A 88 -11.15 -14.46 -1.02
N ASP A 89 -10.25 -15.24 -1.60
CA ASP A 89 -9.69 -16.44 -0.99
C ASP A 89 -8.30 -16.18 -0.38
N ALA A 90 -7.84 -14.92 -0.41
CA ALA A 90 -6.55 -14.54 0.13
C ALA A 90 -6.50 -14.63 1.67
N GLU A 91 -5.45 -15.26 2.17
CA GLU A 91 -5.24 -15.47 3.60
C GLU A 91 -4.35 -14.37 4.20
N PRO A 92 -4.59 -13.93 5.46
CA PRO A 92 -3.80 -12.86 6.07
C PRO A 92 -2.29 -13.09 6.09
N ALA A 93 -1.85 -14.35 6.17
CA ALA A 93 -0.45 -14.75 6.25
C ALA A 93 0.34 -14.39 4.98
N GLU A 94 -0.32 -14.30 3.83
CA GLU A 94 0.32 -13.97 2.54
C GLU A 94 0.83 -12.53 2.47
N PHE A 95 0.37 -11.67 3.39
CA PHE A 95 0.67 -10.24 3.43
C PHE A 95 1.59 -9.87 4.60
N VAL A 96 2.28 -10.86 5.18
CA VAL A 96 3.25 -10.67 6.26
C VAL A 96 4.64 -11.04 5.75
N ALA A 97 5.58 -10.09 5.78
CA ALA A 97 6.96 -10.35 5.40
C ALA A 97 7.62 -11.22 6.48
N GLY A 98 8.37 -12.25 6.06
CA GLY A 98 9.20 -13.07 6.95
C GLY A 98 8.54 -14.30 7.58
N MET A 99 7.38 -14.76 7.08
CA MET A 99 6.76 -16.01 7.58
C MET A 99 7.40 -17.29 7.00
N ASP A 100 8.28 -17.17 5.99
CA ASP A 100 8.99 -18.30 5.37
C ASP A 100 10.39 -18.58 5.97
N ASP A 101 10.86 -17.82 6.96
CA ASP A 101 12.22 -17.97 7.52
C ASP A 101 12.25 -18.75 8.85
N THR A 102 11.21 -19.55 9.11
CA THR A 102 11.15 -20.45 10.28
C THR A 102 10.97 -21.90 9.86
N THR A 103 11.83 -22.39 8.98
CA THR A 103 12.10 -23.84 8.87
C THR A 103 13.54 -24.07 8.42
N GLU A 104 14.48 -24.05 9.36
CA GLU A 104 15.75 -24.79 9.30
C GLU A 104 15.91 -25.63 10.57
#